data_AF-A0A4C1V357-F1
#
_entry.id   AF-A0A4C1V357-F1
#
_cell.length_a   1.000
_cell.length_b   1.000
_cell.length_c   1.000
_cell.angle_alpha   90.00
_cell.angle_beta   90.00
_cell.angle_gamma   90.00
#
_symmetry.space_group_name_H-M   'P 1'
#
loop_
_entity.id
_entity.type
_entity.pdbx_description
1 polymer ?
#
loop_
_entity_poly.entity_id
_entity_poly.type
_entity_poly.pdbx_seq_one_letter_code
_entity_poly.pdbx_strand_id
1 'polypeptide(L)'
;MPTKEPNFFIWTEDQAKKGSIEIASALTYLNSADLSGVEVLRLFADGSGGQNKNSQVVHMSIFWLKSHLLANVAKIVLIFPVRGHSFLPADRVFGRVEKDLRKKSFILNPETYREVFAKYGKVHNLAEHWNLYDFKQLETYYKKVETIRDAKRMILERRSSLTESRNPNK
;
A
#
# COMPACT_ATOMS: atom_id res chain seq x y z
N MET A 1 2.57 9.64 -14.95
CA MET A 1 1.58 8.72 -15.60
C MET A 1 1.43 7.47 -14.73
N PRO A 2 0.23 6.85 -14.55
CA PRO A 2 0.17 5.59 -13.81
C PRO A 2 0.98 4.53 -14.57
N THR A 3 1.92 3.89 -13.89
CA THR A 3 2.71 2.79 -14.42
C THR A 3 1.75 1.69 -14.88
N LYS A 4 1.70 1.44 -16.19
CA LYS A 4 0.87 0.37 -16.78
C LYS A 4 1.33 -1.03 -16.37
N GLU A 5 2.56 -1.12 -15.85
CA GLU A 5 3.21 -2.37 -15.50
C GLU A 5 3.05 -2.68 -14.00
N PRO A 6 2.58 -3.90 -13.64
CA PRO A 6 2.54 -4.37 -12.26
C PRO A 6 3.91 -4.34 -11.59
N ASN A 7 3.95 -3.99 -10.31
CA ASN A 7 5.13 -4.09 -9.47
C ASN A 7 4.88 -5.17 -8.42
N PHE A 8 5.74 -6.17 -8.36
CA PHE A 8 5.70 -7.27 -7.39
C PHE A 8 6.76 -7.06 -6.33
N PHE A 9 6.33 -6.88 -5.08
CA PHE A 9 7.21 -6.88 -3.92
C PHE A 9 7.21 -8.29 -3.36
N ILE A 10 8.35 -8.97 -3.42
CA ILE A 10 8.46 -10.39 -3.06
C ILE A 10 9.47 -10.61 -1.95
N TRP A 11 9.17 -11.62 -1.16
CA TRP A 11 10.00 -12.14 -0.07
C TRP A 11 9.62 -13.60 0.19
N THR A 12 10.52 -14.34 0.82
CA THR A 12 10.29 -15.71 1.28
C THR A 12 9.97 -15.73 2.78
N GLU A 13 9.40 -16.84 3.26
CA GLU A 13 8.96 -16.97 4.65
C GLU A 13 10.11 -16.91 5.67
N ASP A 14 11.32 -17.25 5.26
CA ASP A 14 12.53 -17.10 6.09
C ASP A 14 12.98 -15.64 6.22
N GLN A 15 12.58 -14.76 5.29
CA GLN A 15 12.95 -13.34 5.32
C GLN A 15 11.97 -12.50 6.16
N ALA A 16 10.67 -12.73 5.99
CA ALA A 16 9.65 -11.92 6.66
C ALA A 16 8.29 -12.64 6.77
N LYS A 17 7.44 -12.14 7.66
CA LYS A 17 6.07 -12.65 7.82
C LYS A 17 5.17 -12.12 6.72
N LYS A 18 3.91 -12.53 6.72
CA LYS A 18 2.87 -12.04 5.80
C LYS A 18 1.86 -11.17 6.53
N GLY A 19 2.30 -10.05 7.09
CA GLY A 19 1.51 -9.16 7.93
C GLY A 19 1.38 -7.74 7.38
N SER A 20 0.88 -6.86 8.24
CA SER A 20 0.62 -5.45 7.91
C SER A 20 1.89 -4.61 7.80
N ILE A 21 2.97 -5.00 8.47
CA ILE A 21 4.25 -4.30 8.44
C ILE A 21 4.90 -4.43 7.07
N GLU A 22 4.89 -5.63 6.49
CA GLU A 22 5.43 -5.88 5.16
C GLU A 22 4.66 -5.11 4.09
N ILE A 23 3.32 -5.08 4.20
CA ILE A 23 2.46 -4.28 3.30
C ILE A 23 2.73 -2.78 3.44
N ALA A 24 2.80 -2.26 4.67
CA ALA A 24 3.09 -0.85 4.90
C ALA A 24 4.49 -0.47 4.39
N SER A 25 5.47 -1.37 4.54
CA SER A 25 6.84 -1.21 4.02
C SER A 25 6.88 -1.21 2.50
N ALA A 26 6.18 -2.11 1.83
CA ALA A 26 6.10 -2.13 0.37
C ALA A 26 5.50 -0.83 -0.19
N LEU A 27 4.57 -0.19 0.52
CA LEU A 27 3.98 1.09 0.12
C LEU A 27 4.94 2.28 0.17
N THR A 28 6.13 2.15 0.79
CA THR A 28 7.20 3.16 0.65
C THR A 28 7.68 3.32 -0.80
N TYR A 29 7.32 2.39 -1.69
CA TYR A 29 7.46 2.54 -3.15
C TYR A 29 6.91 3.85 -3.69
N LEU A 30 5.91 4.46 -3.03
CA LEU A 30 5.38 5.77 -3.38
C LEU A 30 6.47 6.86 -3.46
N ASN A 31 7.60 6.69 -2.75
CA ASN A 31 8.76 7.59 -2.83
C ASN A 31 9.43 7.59 -4.21
N SER A 32 9.28 6.50 -4.97
CA SER A 32 9.85 6.34 -6.30
C SER A 32 8.84 6.59 -7.42
N ALA A 33 7.57 6.81 -7.08
CA ALA A 33 6.52 7.04 -8.06
C ALA A 33 6.57 8.48 -8.59
N ASP A 34 6.39 8.64 -9.90
CA ASP A 34 6.16 9.97 -10.49
C ASP A 34 4.76 10.46 -10.14
N LEU A 35 4.70 11.32 -9.12
CA LEU A 35 3.50 11.97 -8.60
C LEU A 35 3.43 13.45 -8.99
N SER A 36 4.18 13.86 -10.02
CA SER A 36 4.19 15.23 -10.51
C SER A 36 2.78 15.66 -10.93
N GLY A 37 2.28 16.76 -10.35
CA GLY A 37 0.93 17.27 -10.61
C GLY A 37 -0.21 16.44 -9.99
N VAL A 38 0.07 15.43 -9.18
CA VAL A 38 -0.96 14.63 -8.49
C VAL A 38 -1.33 15.29 -7.16
N GLU A 39 -2.57 15.76 -7.02
CA GLU A 39 -3.08 16.32 -5.76
C GLU A 39 -3.74 15.26 -4.86
N VAL A 40 -4.43 14.29 -5.49
CA VAL A 40 -5.19 13.25 -4.80
C VAL A 40 -4.69 11.86 -5.20
N LEU A 41 -4.07 11.17 -4.25
CA LEU A 41 -3.65 9.78 -4.41
C LEU A 41 -4.77 8.84 -3.95
N ARG A 42 -5.22 7.93 -4.81
CA ARG A 42 -6.24 6.93 -4.48
C ARG A 42 -5.61 5.54 -4.41
N LEU A 43 -5.60 4.94 -3.22
CA LEU A 43 -5.09 3.60 -2.99
C LEU A 43 -6.26 2.64 -2.87
N PHE A 44 -6.30 1.63 -3.73
CA PHE A 44 -7.32 0.58 -3.72
C PHE A 44 -6.69 -0.70 -3.20
N ALA A 45 -7.29 -1.29 -2.18
CA ALA A 45 -6.81 -2.55 -1.61
C ALA A 45 -8.00 -3.42 -1.17
N ASP A 46 -7.76 -4.72 -1.07
CA ASP A 46 -8.75 -5.62 -0.49
C ASP A 46 -8.98 -5.30 1.00
N GLY A 47 -10.09 -5.79 1.55
CA GLY A 47 -10.47 -5.56 2.95
C GLY A 47 -9.77 -6.48 3.96
N SER A 48 -8.54 -6.96 3.69
CA SER A 48 -7.84 -7.90 4.58
C SER A 48 -7.31 -7.19 5.84
N GLY A 49 -7.89 -7.50 7.01
CA GLY A 49 -7.51 -6.86 8.28
C GLY A 49 -6.07 -7.16 8.70
N GLY A 50 -5.55 -8.36 8.41
CA GLY A 50 -4.18 -8.73 8.74
C GLY A 50 -3.11 -8.06 7.87
N GLN A 51 -3.49 -7.43 6.75
CA GLN A 51 -2.57 -6.98 5.71
C GLN A 51 -2.84 -5.52 5.30
N ASN A 52 -3.99 -5.26 4.68
CA ASN A 52 -4.26 -4.00 3.99
C ASN A 52 -5.16 -3.03 4.77
N LYS A 53 -6.16 -3.55 5.50
CA LYS A 53 -7.20 -2.76 6.17
C LYS A 53 -6.95 -2.70 7.68
N ASN A 54 -5.89 -2.01 8.08
CA ASN A 54 -5.46 -1.87 9.47
C ASN A 54 -4.75 -0.54 9.76
N SER A 55 -4.52 -0.27 11.04
CA SER A 55 -3.88 0.97 11.50
C SER A 55 -2.47 1.17 10.96
N GLN A 56 -1.69 0.10 10.73
CA GLN A 56 -0.30 0.24 10.26
C GLN A 56 -0.24 0.85 8.86
N VAL A 57 -1.08 0.37 7.94
CA VAL A 57 -1.20 0.94 6.58
C VAL A 57 -1.70 2.39 6.64
N VAL A 58 -2.65 2.69 7.52
CA VAL A 58 -3.17 4.06 7.71
C VAL A 58 -2.09 4.98 8.27
N HIS A 59 -1.38 4.56 9.31
CA HIS A 59 -0.32 5.32 9.97
C HIS A 59 0.85 5.60 9.03
N MET A 60 1.29 4.59 8.29
CA MET A 60 2.29 4.78 7.24
C MET A 60 1.81 5.78 6.19
N SER A 61 0.55 5.71 5.74
CA SER A 61 -0.01 6.66 4.76
C SER A 61 -0.05 8.10 5.30
N ILE A 62 -0.42 8.28 6.58
CA ILE A 62 -0.41 9.59 7.25
C ILE A 62 1.03 10.12 7.35
N PHE A 63 1.96 9.26 7.79
CA PHE A 63 3.37 9.61 7.90
C PHE A 63 3.94 10.02 6.55
N TRP A 64 3.68 9.24 5.50
CA TRP A 64 4.12 9.54 4.14
C TRP A 64 3.58 10.89 3.67
N LEU A 65 2.27 11.14 3.83
CA LEU A 65 1.62 12.40 3.44
C LEU A 65 2.17 13.62 4.21
N LYS A 66 2.57 13.46 5.47
CA LYS A 66 3.19 14.53 6.25
C LYS A 66 4.64 14.79 5.86
N SER A 67 5.43 13.73 5.69
CA SER A 67 6.88 13.83 5.49
C SER A 67 7.29 14.23 4.07
N HIS A 68 6.46 13.95 3.07
CA HIS A 68 6.76 14.24 1.67
C HIS A 68 6.12 15.57 1.22
N LEU A 69 6.70 16.67 1.69
CA LEU A 69 6.24 18.03 1.35
C LEU A 69 6.45 18.39 -0.13
N LEU A 70 7.41 17.75 -0.79
CA LEU A 70 7.73 17.97 -2.22
C LEU A 70 6.71 17.32 -3.17
N ALA A 71 5.88 16.39 -2.67
CA ALA A 71 4.78 15.88 -3.45
C ALA A 71 3.62 16.91 -3.43
N ASN A 72 3.05 17.20 -4.59
CA ASN A 72 1.81 18.00 -4.72
C ASN A 72 0.60 17.30 -4.07
N VAL A 73 0.78 16.09 -3.55
CA VAL A 73 -0.27 15.28 -2.95
C VAL A 73 -0.72 15.93 -1.64
N ALA A 74 -1.92 16.47 -1.64
CA ALA A 74 -2.59 17.02 -0.47
C ALA A 74 -3.51 16.00 0.22
N LYS A 75 -3.88 14.94 -0.50
CA LYS A 75 -4.92 14.00 -0.09
C LYS A 75 -4.60 12.55 -0.47
N ILE A 76 -4.77 11.63 0.48
CA ILE A 76 -4.78 10.19 0.22
C ILE A 76 -6.17 9.64 0.51
N VAL A 77 -6.72 8.88 -0.43
CA VAL A 77 -8.00 8.17 -0.27
C VAL A 77 -7.72 6.68 -0.29
N LEU A 78 -7.87 6.02 0.85
CA LEU A 78 -7.83 4.56 0.96
C LEU A 78 -9.23 4.04 0.64
N ILE A 79 -9.34 3.12 -0.33
CA ILE A 79 -10.60 2.55 -0.79
C ILE A 79 -10.53 1.04 -0.61
N PHE A 80 -11.49 0.51 0.14
CA PHE A 80 -11.65 -0.91 0.43
C PHE A 80 -12.95 -1.41 -0.21
N PRO A 81 -12.88 -1.98 -1.42
CA PRO A 81 -14.07 -2.39 -2.15
C PRO A 81 -14.83 -3.53 -1.45
N VAL A 82 -16.12 -3.64 -1.74
CA VAL A 82 -16.95 -4.72 -1.19
C VAL A 82 -16.57 -6.05 -1.85
N ARG A 83 -16.33 -7.07 -1.03
CA ARG A 83 -16.00 -8.43 -1.49
C ARG A 83 -17.08 -8.95 -2.43
N GLY A 84 -16.67 -9.61 -3.53
CA GLY A 84 -17.58 -10.26 -4.48
C GLY A 84 -18.13 -9.36 -5.60
N HIS A 85 -17.95 -8.03 -5.53
CA HIS A 85 -18.48 -7.10 -6.54
C HIS A 85 -17.45 -6.11 -7.08
N SER A 86 -16.18 -6.33 -6.78
CA SER A 86 -15.12 -5.38 -7.10
C SER A 86 -13.98 -6.11 -7.80
N PHE A 87 -13.68 -5.70 -9.02
CA PHE A 87 -12.57 -6.24 -9.80
C PHE A 87 -11.31 -5.40 -9.53
N LEU A 88 -10.38 -5.89 -8.71
CA LEU A 88 -9.10 -5.21 -8.51
C LEU A 88 -8.12 -5.58 -9.64
N PRO A 89 -7.40 -4.60 -10.22
CA PRO A 89 -6.36 -4.89 -11.20
C PRO A 89 -5.30 -5.87 -10.68
N ALA A 90 -4.97 -5.80 -9.38
CA ALA A 90 -4.05 -6.72 -8.73
C ALA A 90 -4.54 -8.18 -8.82
N ASP A 91 -5.82 -8.44 -8.55
CA ASP A 91 -6.42 -9.79 -8.61
C ASP A 91 -6.30 -10.38 -10.02
N ARG A 92 -6.48 -9.56 -11.07
CA ARG A 92 -6.27 -10.01 -12.46
C ARG A 92 -4.84 -10.51 -12.69
N VAL A 93 -3.88 -9.76 -12.20
CA VAL A 93 -2.45 -10.06 -12.39
C VAL A 93 -2.10 -11.32 -11.61
N PHE A 94 -2.51 -11.42 -10.35
CA PHE A 94 -2.31 -12.62 -9.54
C PHE A 94 -2.99 -13.86 -10.12
N GLY A 95 -4.20 -13.74 -10.69
CA GLY A 95 -4.86 -14.86 -11.36
C GLY A 95 -4.11 -15.38 -12.59
N ARG A 96 -3.41 -14.50 -13.34
CA ARG A 96 -2.55 -14.93 -14.45
C ARG A 96 -1.28 -15.62 -13.96
N VAL A 97 -0.64 -15.07 -12.92
CA VAL A 97 0.52 -15.69 -12.27
C VAL A 97 0.15 -17.08 -11.75
N GLU A 98 -0.97 -17.19 -11.03
CA GLU A 98 -1.44 -18.45 -10.45
C GLU A 98 -1.72 -19.50 -11.53
N LYS A 99 -2.30 -19.10 -12.68
CA LYS A 99 -2.50 -19.99 -13.82
C LYS A 99 -1.19 -20.59 -14.34
N ASP A 100 -0.09 -19.84 -14.32
CA ASP A 100 1.21 -20.35 -14.74
C ASP A 100 1.89 -21.18 -13.65
N LEU A 101 1.75 -20.79 -12.38
CA LEU A 101 2.24 -21.60 -11.25
C LEU A 101 1.55 -22.96 -11.21
N ARG A 102 0.24 -23.04 -11.45
CA ARG A 102 -0.52 -24.31 -11.48
C ARG A 102 -0.09 -25.27 -12.59
N LYS A 103 0.62 -24.81 -13.62
CA LYS A 103 1.19 -25.68 -14.68
C LYS A 103 2.51 -26.33 -14.26
N LYS A 104 3.16 -25.82 -13.21
CA LYS A 104 4.40 -26.37 -12.69
C LYS A 104 4.06 -27.46 -11.68
N SER A 105 4.49 -28.69 -11.94
CA SER A 105 4.25 -29.83 -11.05
C SER A 105 4.97 -29.70 -9.71
N PHE A 106 6.19 -29.14 -9.72
CA PHE A 106 7.00 -28.91 -8.53
C PHE A 106 7.73 -27.56 -8.63
N ILE A 107 7.86 -26.89 -7.49
CA ILE A 107 8.69 -25.69 -7.34
C ILE A 107 9.70 -25.98 -6.22
N LEU A 108 10.97 -26.13 -6.59
CA LEU A 108 12.05 -26.52 -5.67
C LEU A 108 12.83 -25.31 -5.12
N ASN A 109 12.79 -24.17 -5.81
CA ASN A 109 13.51 -22.97 -5.41
C ASN A 109 12.60 -21.73 -5.45
N PRO A 110 12.85 -20.73 -4.59
CA PRO A 110 12.16 -19.44 -4.62
C PRO A 110 12.31 -18.72 -5.97
N GLU A 111 13.42 -18.92 -6.67
CA GLU A 111 13.68 -18.23 -7.94
C GLU A 111 12.70 -18.62 -9.05
N THR A 112 12.15 -19.83 -9.01
CA THR A 112 11.08 -20.21 -9.93
C THR A 112 9.87 -19.28 -9.78
N TYR A 113 9.53 -18.86 -8.55
CA TYR A 113 8.46 -17.87 -8.34
C TYR A 113 8.85 -16.52 -8.93
N ARG A 114 10.07 -16.05 -8.69
CA ARG A 114 10.61 -14.80 -9.25
C ARG A 114 10.51 -14.78 -10.77
N GLU A 115 10.94 -15.86 -11.43
CA GLU A 115 10.84 -16.03 -12.88
C GLU A 115 9.39 -15.95 -13.38
N VAL A 116 8.43 -16.54 -12.65
CA VAL A 116 7.02 -16.43 -13.04
C VAL A 116 6.52 -15.00 -12.86
N PHE A 117 6.79 -14.36 -11.72
CA PHE A 117 6.37 -12.97 -11.47
C PHE A 117 6.94 -12.00 -12.51
N ALA A 118 8.22 -12.18 -12.88
CA ALA A 118 8.92 -11.34 -13.86
C ALA A 118 8.29 -11.34 -15.26
N LYS A 119 7.49 -12.36 -15.61
CA LYS A 119 6.73 -12.38 -16.87
C LYS A 119 5.57 -11.38 -16.90
N TYR A 120 5.12 -10.94 -15.74
CA TYR A 120 3.89 -10.15 -15.60
C TYR A 120 4.14 -8.72 -15.11
N GLY A 121 5.38 -8.39 -14.76
CA GLY A 121 5.77 -7.05 -14.32
C GLY A 121 7.12 -7.01 -13.60
N LYS A 122 7.45 -5.85 -13.05
CA LYS A 122 8.73 -5.62 -12.36
C LYS A 122 8.75 -6.29 -10.99
N VAL A 123 9.81 -7.01 -10.67
CA VAL A 123 9.98 -7.71 -9.39
C VAL A 123 10.98 -6.95 -8.50
N HIS A 124 10.63 -6.79 -7.24
CA HIS A 124 11.42 -6.14 -6.20
C HIS A 124 11.62 -7.11 -5.03
N ASN A 125 12.84 -7.63 -4.88
CA ASN A 125 13.18 -8.53 -3.79
C ASN A 125 13.49 -7.76 -2.52
N LEU A 126 13.02 -8.29 -1.39
CA LEU A 126 13.35 -7.76 -0.07
C LEU A 126 14.86 -7.82 0.17
N ALA A 127 15.39 -6.79 0.84
CA ALA A 127 16.81 -6.55 1.12
C ALA A 127 17.71 -6.23 -0.10
N GLU A 128 17.21 -6.41 -1.33
CA GLU A 128 17.91 -6.00 -2.56
C GLU A 128 17.35 -4.68 -3.10
N HIS A 129 16.02 -4.58 -3.19
CA HIS A 129 15.33 -3.46 -3.84
C HIS A 129 14.48 -2.62 -2.89
N TRP A 130 14.03 -3.21 -1.78
CA TRP A 130 13.21 -2.57 -0.78
C TRP A 130 13.51 -3.15 0.61
N ASN A 131 13.14 -2.43 1.66
CA ASN A 131 13.43 -2.78 3.04
C ASN A 131 12.17 -2.79 3.90
N LEU A 132 12.21 -3.56 4.99
CA LEU A 132 11.19 -3.48 6.04
C LEU A 132 11.46 -2.29 6.94
N TYR A 133 10.38 -1.61 7.34
CA TYR A 133 10.40 -0.53 8.29
C TYR A 133 9.51 -0.88 9.48
N ASP A 134 9.96 -0.55 10.68
CA ASP A 134 9.18 -0.75 11.90
C ASP A 134 8.12 0.35 12.07
N PHE A 135 7.05 0.25 11.27
CA PHE A 135 5.92 1.16 11.39
C PHE A 135 5.12 0.99 12.68
N LYS A 136 5.37 -0.06 13.45
CA LYS A 136 4.71 -0.23 14.76
C LYS A 136 5.01 0.92 15.70
N GLN A 137 6.18 1.54 15.57
CA GLN A 137 6.56 2.72 16.35
C GLN A 137 5.63 3.92 16.10
N LEU A 138 4.96 3.99 14.94
CA LEU A 138 3.99 5.03 14.65
C LEU A 138 2.76 4.98 15.57
N GLU A 139 2.48 3.85 16.22
CA GLU A 139 1.40 3.76 17.23
C GLU A 139 1.64 4.68 18.44
N THR A 140 2.88 5.12 18.67
CA THR A 140 3.20 6.10 19.73
C THR A 140 2.79 7.53 19.36
N TYR A 141 2.70 7.83 18.06
CA TYR A 141 2.37 9.17 17.54
C TYR A 141 0.93 9.28 17.04
N TYR A 142 0.36 8.18 16.54
CA TYR A 142 -0.97 8.15 15.94
C TYR A 142 -1.91 7.20 16.67
N LYS A 143 -3.08 7.73 17.03
CA LYS A 143 -4.16 6.92 17.61
C LYS A 143 -4.69 5.91 16.59
N LYS A 144 -5.08 4.74 17.07
CA LYS A 144 -5.78 3.74 16.24
C LYS A 144 -7.16 4.29 15.90
N VAL A 145 -7.61 4.05 14.67
CA VAL A 145 -8.97 4.42 14.26
C VAL A 145 -9.89 3.24 14.56
N GLU A 146 -10.83 3.43 15.47
CA GLU A 146 -11.70 2.36 15.99
C GLU A 146 -12.61 1.75 14.92
N THR A 147 -12.99 2.55 13.92
CA THR A 147 -13.94 2.19 12.86
C THR A 147 -13.29 1.68 11.58
N ILE A 148 -11.99 1.35 11.59
CA ILE A 148 -11.28 0.87 10.38
C ILE A 148 -11.97 -0.35 9.79
N ARG A 149 -12.38 -1.32 10.63
CA ARG A 149 -12.94 -2.61 10.18
C ARG A 149 -14.13 -2.44 9.23
N ASP A 150 -14.97 -1.45 9.48
CA ASP A 150 -16.20 -1.21 8.71
C ASP A 150 -16.03 -0.15 7.62
N ALA A 151 -14.93 0.62 7.66
CA ALA A 151 -14.65 1.68 6.70
C ALA A 151 -14.53 1.13 5.27
N LYS A 152 -15.39 1.59 4.35
CA LYS A 152 -15.24 1.32 2.90
C LYS A 152 -14.27 2.30 2.24
N ARG A 153 -14.09 3.46 2.86
CA ARG A 153 -13.23 4.53 2.40
C ARG A 153 -12.69 5.29 3.61
N MET A 154 -11.42 5.65 3.56
CA MET A 154 -10.79 6.57 4.51
C MET A 154 -10.12 7.70 3.73
N ILE A 155 -10.26 8.93 4.22
CA ILE A 155 -9.70 10.12 3.58
C ILE A 155 -8.70 10.73 4.56
N LEU A 156 -7.47 10.92 4.09
CA LEU A 156 -6.37 11.54 4.81
C LEU A 156 -6.03 12.84 4.08
N GLU A 157 -6.11 13.96 4.77
CA GLU A 157 -5.89 15.29 4.20
C GLU A 157 -4.85 16.06 5.02
N ARG A 158 -3.94 16.76 4.33
CA ARG A 158 -3.06 17.71 4.97
C ARG A 158 -3.89 18.92 5.38
N ARG A 159 -3.92 19.25 6.68
CA ARG A 159 -4.65 20.43 7.16
C ARG A 159 -3.94 21.68 6.66
N SER A 160 -4.61 22.46 5.82
CA SER A 160 -4.17 23.81 5.42
C SER A 160 -4.19 24.71 6.66
N SER A 161 -3.11 25.45 6.92
CA SER A 161 -2.99 26.38 8.05
C SER A 161 -3.83 27.65 7.94
N LEU A 162 -4.92 27.65 7.17
CA LEU A 162 -5.77 28.80 6.90
C LEU A 162 -7.24 28.47 7.21
N THR A 163 -7.59 28.42 8.49
CA THR A 163 -8.93 28.76 9.03
C THR A 163 -8.94 28.46 10.53
N GLU A 164 -8.48 29.41 11.33
CA GLU A 164 -8.90 29.55 12.74
C GLU A 164 -8.67 31.00 13.21
N SER A 165 -9.20 31.97 12.45
CA SER A 165 -9.66 33.25 13.02
C SER A 165 -11.18 33.18 13.17
N ARG A 166 -11.66 32.30 14.06
CA ARG A 166 -13.00 32.46 14.63
C ARG A 166 -12.93 33.68 15.55
N ASN A 167 -13.36 34.82 15.01
CA ASN A 167 -13.60 36.04 15.75
C ASN A 167 -14.74 35.78 16.77
N PRO A 168 -14.47 35.70 18.09
CA PRO A 168 -15.52 35.55 19.08
C PRO A 168 -15.91 36.94 19.55
N ASN A 169 -16.77 37.62 18.78
CA ASN A 169 -17.59 38.75 19.24
C ASN A 169 -18.57 39.17 18.14
N LYS A 170 -19.70 38.46 18.08
CA LYS A 170 -20.99 39.01 17.65
C LYS A 170 -22.11 38.26 18.35
#